data_AF-A0A0F9QW37-F1
#
_entry.id   AF-A0A0F9QW37-F1
#
_cell.length_a   1.000
_cell.length_b   1.000
_cell.length_c   1.000
_cell.angle_alpha   90.00
_cell.angle_beta   90.00
_cell.angle_gamma   90.00
#
_symmetry.space_group_name_H-M   'P 1'
#
loop_
_entity.id
_entity.type
_entity.pdbx_description
1 polymer ?
#
loop_
_entity_poly.entity_id
_entity_poly.type
_entity_poly.pdbx_seq_one_letter_code
_entity_poly.pdbx_strand_id
1 'polypeptide(L)'
;MTLTNFPNGITSFGIPMVGSSDLTTTGNIFFVDSGNTARGDTPDKGSAPDTPFSTIDFAVGRCTANNGDVIFVMPGHAENISTATSLVMDVAGVRIIGMGWGRSRPVLTYTATGSTVEMDAANCTLENIVFVAGISAVVVGINVDAADCSLVNCEFDFSTTAFDFVTIMNIATVDRAAVLNCRFITENGVAGTATGINLNSADEVQIIGNRFIGDFTNGCIRMTGVASDSVEIRDNRMWNGSATARGISNLVGSNGIIRDNTFSYEDDQAHANQLFVAASGSTLNWQITVHRSSVFDGGTTNSHGDLAGTNDPYTIFTVTGDVIIEAIWGICNTDLTGASATISVGVVGRTAGLIALETATEIDDGNVYVSATQAVGVAAISNTGLFAINDSLDIIETPLTANVTGGQIDYYCIWAPAEDGASIIAAAAVT
;
A
#
# COMPACT_ATOMS: atom_id res chain seq x y z
N MET A 1 -26.53 -35.30 30.75
CA MET A 1 -26.14 -34.26 31.73
C MET A 1 -24.71 -33.91 31.46
N THR A 2 -24.45 -32.69 30.98
CA THR A 2 -23.09 -32.16 30.88
C THR A 2 -22.53 -32.03 32.30
N LEU A 3 -21.41 -32.70 32.60
CA LEU A 3 -20.73 -32.58 33.88
C LEU A 3 -20.08 -31.19 33.92
N THR A 4 -20.69 -30.28 34.66
CA THR A 4 -20.09 -28.98 34.96
C THR A 4 -19.07 -29.13 36.10
N ASN A 5 -18.04 -28.29 36.18
CA ASN A 5 -17.09 -28.25 37.31
C ASN A 5 -17.70 -27.83 38.67
N PHE A 6 -19.03 -27.75 38.78
CA PHE A 6 -19.72 -27.59 40.03
C PHE A 6 -19.85 -28.97 40.70
N PRO A 7 -19.36 -29.15 41.94
CA PRO A 7 -19.38 -30.44 42.66
C PRO A 7 -20.76 -31.09 42.77
N ASN A 8 -21.83 -30.30 42.65
CA ASN A 8 -23.22 -30.74 42.72
C ASN A 8 -23.99 -30.53 41.40
N GLY A 9 -23.28 -30.25 40.31
CA GLY A 9 -23.87 -29.83 39.03
C GLY A 9 -24.53 -28.45 39.10
N ILE A 10 -25.07 -28.02 37.96
CA ILE A 10 -26.06 -26.95 37.89
C ILE A 10 -27.32 -27.57 37.29
N THR A 11 -28.47 -27.25 37.89
CA THR A 11 -29.78 -27.57 37.32
C THR A 11 -30.42 -26.29 36.81
N SER A 12 -31.02 -26.34 35.62
CA SER A 12 -31.74 -25.21 35.06
C SER A 12 -33.16 -25.61 34.68
N PHE A 13 -34.14 -24.80 35.10
CA PHE A 13 -35.57 -25.02 34.91
C PHE A 13 -36.07 -24.35 33.62
N GLY A 14 -35.50 -24.76 32.48
CA GLY A 14 -35.93 -24.30 31.16
C GLY A 14 -35.15 -23.09 30.60
N ILE A 15 -34.16 -22.57 31.33
CA ILE A 15 -33.21 -21.58 30.80
C ILE A 15 -31.97 -22.34 30.29
N PRO A 16 -31.60 -22.27 29.02
CA PRO A 16 -30.38 -22.91 28.54
C PRO A 16 -29.17 -22.45 29.36
N MET A 17 -28.38 -23.39 29.85
CA MET A 17 -27.10 -23.08 30.47
C MET A 17 -26.11 -22.75 29.36
N VAL A 18 -25.89 -21.46 29.12
CA VAL A 18 -24.88 -20.98 28.18
C VAL A 18 -23.63 -20.61 28.97
N GLY A 19 -22.46 -21.08 28.53
CA GLY A 19 -21.18 -20.73 29.16
C GLY A 19 -20.96 -19.21 29.15
N SER A 20 -20.28 -18.66 30.16
CA SER A 20 -20.09 -17.22 30.34
C SER A 20 -18.97 -16.62 29.47
N SER A 21 -18.83 -17.08 28.22
CA SER A 21 -17.78 -16.60 27.31
C SER A 21 -18.40 -15.82 26.15
N ASP A 22 -17.67 -14.83 25.64
CA ASP A 22 -17.96 -14.12 24.38
C ASP A 22 -18.00 -15.06 23.16
N LEU A 23 -17.54 -16.32 23.33
CA LEU A 23 -17.73 -17.41 22.39
C LEU A 23 -18.95 -18.27 22.77
N THR A 24 -20.14 -17.84 22.35
CA THR A 24 -21.30 -18.73 22.30
C THR A 24 -21.29 -19.45 20.96
N THR A 25 -21.33 -20.79 20.98
CA THR A 25 -21.44 -21.62 19.77
C THR A 25 -22.51 -22.69 19.94
N THR A 26 -23.13 -23.08 18.82
CA THR A 26 -24.01 -24.26 18.70
C THR A 26 -23.24 -25.54 18.39
N GLY A 27 -21.97 -25.43 18.01
CA GLY A 27 -21.13 -26.53 17.55
C GLY A 27 -20.35 -27.23 18.66
N ASN A 28 -19.53 -28.17 18.23
CA ASN A 28 -18.58 -28.88 19.07
C ASN A 28 -17.39 -27.97 19.42
N ILE A 29 -16.80 -28.21 20.59
CA ILE A 29 -15.57 -27.55 21.02
C ILE A 29 -14.47 -28.59 21.12
N PHE A 30 -13.36 -28.37 20.43
CA PHE A 30 -12.19 -29.22 20.46
C PHE A 30 -10.97 -28.46 21.04
N PHE A 31 -10.09 -29.19 21.71
CA PHE A 31 -8.83 -28.67 22.26
C PHE A 31 -7.64 -29.38 21.63
N VAL A 32 -6.60 -28.62 21.27
CA VAL A 32 -5.37 -29.10 20.64
C VAL A 32 -4.16 -28.61 21.41
N ASP A 33 -3.24 -29.50 21.78
CA ASP A 33 -2.02 -29.16 22.52
C ASP A 33 -0.92 -30.19 22.27
N SER A 34 0.17 -29.79 21.62
CA SER A 34 1.29 -30.68 21.34
C SER A 34 2.24 -30.84 22.53
N GLY A 35 2.13 -29.98 23.55
CA GLY A 35 2.90 -30.03 24.80
C GLY A 35 2.26 -30.90 25.88
N ASN A 36 0.95 -31.14 25.82
CA ASN A 36 0.24 -31.94 26.83
C ASN A 36 0.61 -33.43 26.73
N THR A 37 0.95 -34.07 27.85
CA THR A 37 1.37 -35.48 27.91
C THR A 37 0.24 -36.48 27.68
N ALA A 38 -1.02 -36.07 27.89
CA ALA A 38 -2.20 -36.92 27.72
C ALA A 38 -2.89 -36.72 26.34
N ARG A 39 -2.25 -35.96 25.44
CA ARG A 39 -2.73 -35.72 24.08
C ARG A 39 -2.80 -37.00 23.23
N GLY A 40 -3.63 -37.01 22.20
CA GLY A 40 -3.65 -38.07 21.20
C GLY A 40 -4.59 -37.79 20.04
N ASP A 41 -4.23 -38.23 18.84
CA ASP A 41 -5.08 -38.11 17.64
C ASP A 41 -5.99 -39.34 17.52
N THR A 42 -6.87 -39.48 18.50
CA THR A 42 -7.83 -40.57 18.60
C THR A 42 -9.22 -40.05 18.93
N PRO A 43 -10.30 -40.77 18.53
CA PRO A 43 -11.66 -40.30 18.71
C PRO A 43 -12.12 -39.91 20.12
N ASP A 44 -11.46 -40.46 21.15
CA ASP A 44 -11.74 -40.26 22.57
C ASP A 44 -11.07 -39.02 23.17
N LYS A 45 -10.31 -38.25 22.37
CA LYS A 45 -9.59 -37.04 22.77
C LYS A 45 -10.29 -35.77 22.27
N GLY A 46 -9.73 -34.63 22.62
CA GLY A 46 -10.11 -33.32 22.12
C GLY A 46 -11.32 -32.69 22.79
N SER A 47 -12.13 -33.44 23.56
CA SER A 47 -13.31 -32.88 24.24
C SER A 47 -13.00 -32.08 25.51
N ALA A 48 -11.75 -32.12 25.99
CA ALA A 48 -11.34 -31.37 27.17
C ALA A 48 -9.86 -30.92 27.07
N PRO A 49 -9.47 -29.81 27.73
CA PRO A 49 -8.10 -29.28 27.67
C PRO A 49 -7.03 -30.21 28.26
N ASP A 50 -7.41 -31.10 29.17
CA ASP A 50 -6.53 -32.07 29.82
C ASP A 50 -6.31 -33.33 28.97
N THR A 51 -7.15 -33.56 27.96
CA THR A 51 -7.09 -34.68 27.02
C THR A 51 -7.20 -34.21 25.57
N PRO A 52 -6.35 -33.29 25.11
CA PRO A 52 -6.49 -32.63 23.81
C PRO A 52 -6.06 -33.53 22.64
N PHE A 53 -6.41 -33.13 21.41
CA PHE A 53 -5.77 -33.67 20.21
C PHE A 53 -4.31 -33.20 20.13
N SER A 54 -3.50 -33.94 19.36
CA SER A 54 -2.08 -33.63 19.16
C SER A 54 -1.87 -32.64 18.03
N THR A 55 -2.69 -32.73 16.97
CA THR A 55 -2.58 -31.91 15.75
C THR A 55 -3.86 -31.14 15.48
N ILE A 56 -3.73 -30.00 14.80
CA ILE A 56 -4.86 -29.16 14.41
C ILE A 56 -5.67 -29.85 13.31
N ASP A 57 -5.01 -30.44 12.31
CA ASP A 57 -5.66 -31.10 11.17
C ASP A 57 -6.56 -32.26 11.62
N PHE A 58 -6.08 -33.08 12.57
CA PHE A 58 -6.91 -34.14 13.13
C PHE A 58 -8.20 -33.57 13.75
N ALA A 59 -8.12 -32.43 14.45
CA ALA A 59 -9.27 -31.76 15.03
C ALA A 59 -10.25 -31.23 13.96
N VAL A 60 -9.74 -30.70 12.85
CA VAL A 60 -10.57 -30.31 11.69
C VAL A 60 -11.35 -31.52 11.17
N GLY A 61 -10.69 -32.68 11.02
CA GLY A 61 -11.33 -33.93 10.61
C GLY A 61 -12.40 -34.47 11.58
N ARG A 62 -12.54 -33.90 12.78
CA ARG A 62 -13.64 -34.23 13.73
C ARG A 62 -14.78 -33.22 13.67
N CYS A 63 -14.62 -32.13 12.93
CA CYS A 63 -15.64 -31.11 12.81
C CYS A 63 -16.79 -31.56 11.90
N THR A 64 -17.94 -30.91 12.08
CA THR A 64 -19.13 -31.05 11.24
C THR A 64 -19.35 -29.73 10.51
N ALA A 65 -19.51 -29.81 9.18
CA ALA A 65 -19.68 -28.64 8.34
C ALA A 65 -20.85 -27.75 8.80
N ASN A 66 -20.61 -26.45 8.90
CA ASN A 66 -21.56 -25.40 9.28
C ASN A 66 -22.24 -25.60 10.64
N ASN A 67 -21.69 -26.44 11.51
CA ASN A 67 -22.22 -26.67 12.84
C ASN A 67 -21.81 -25.57 13.85
N GLY A 68 -20.86 -24.70 13.45
CA GLY A 68 -20.23 -23.70 14.31
C GLY A 68 -19.11 -24.28 15.16
N ASP A 69 -18.45 -25.34 14.71
CA ASP A 69 -17.41 -26.02 15.49
C ASP A 69 -16.21 -25.09 15.74
N VAL A 70 -15.68 -25.13 16.96
CA VAL A 70 -14.57 -24.30 17.42
C VAL A 70 -13.41 -25.18 17.89
N ILE A 71 -12.21 -24.89 17.40
CA ILE A 71 -10.97 -25.56 17.80
C ILE A 71 -10.12 -24.57 18.59
N PHE A 72 -9.90 -24.83 19.86
CA PHE A 72 -8.95 -24.09 20.70
C PHE A 72 -7.57 -24.74 20.63
N VAL A 73 -6.60 -23.98 20.16
CA VAL A 73 -5.20 -24.41 20.11
C VAL A 73 -4.49 -23.82 21.33
N MET A 74 -4.07 -24.68 22.25
CA MET A 74 -3.62 -24.30 23.59
C MET A 74 -2.31 -23.50 23.57
N PRO A 75 -2.04 -22.66 24.60
CA PRO A 75 -0.84 -21.85 24.65
C PRO A 75 0.44 -22.69 24.58
N GLY A 76 1.39 -22.28 23.75
CA GLY A 76 2.66 -22.98 23.55
C GLY A 76 2.58 -24.23 22.65
N HIS A 77 1.42 -24.54 22.08
CA HIS A 77 1.31 -25.56 21.05
C HIS A 77 2.26 -25.24 19.88
N ALA A 78 3.06 -26.21 19.49
CA ALA A 78 3.96 -26.15 18.35
C ALA A 78 3.71 -27.34 17.41
N GLU A 79 3.54 -27.05 16.12
CA GLU A 79 3.29 -28.05 15.07
C GLU A 79 4.07 -27.70 13.80
N ASN A 80 4.50 -28.72 13.06
CA ASN A 80 5.26 -28.56 11.82
C ASN A 80 4.35 -28.72 10.60
N ILE A 81 4.40 -27.76 9.69
CA ILE A 81 3.76 -27.85 8.37
C ILE A 81 4.80 -28.38 7.39
N SER A 82 4.71 -29.66 7.03
CA SER A 82 5.69 -30.36 6.18
C SER A 82 5.20 -30.59 4.75
N THR A 83 3.90 -30.44 4.51
CA THR A 83 3.23 -30.60 3.22
C THR A 83 1.97 -29.73 3.17
N ALA A 84 1.37 -29.58 1.99
CA ALA A 84 0.05 -28.94 1.83
C ALA A 84 -1.08 -29.65 2.60
N THR A 85 -0.91 -30.93 2.94
CA THR A 85 -1.92 -31.70 3.71
C THR A 85 -1.60 -31.73 5.20
N SER A 86 -0.65 -30.94 5.69
CA SER A 86 -0.33 -30.90 7.13
C SER A 86 -1.40 -30.17 7.93
N LEU A 87 -2.07 -29.19 7.33
CA LEU A 87 -3.26 -28.55 7.88
C LEU A 87 -4.13 -28.07 6.72
N VAL A 88 -5.28 -28.70 6.56
CA VAL A 88 -6.29 -28.31 5.59
C VAL A 88 -7.58 -27.99 6.33
N MET A 89 -8.12 -26.79 6.12
CA MET A 89 -9.47 -26.45 6.59
C MET A 89 -10.50 -26.91 5.57
N ASP A 90 -10.75 -28.23 5.50
CA ASP A 90 -11.64 -28.89 4.53
C ASP A 90 -13.08 -29.09 5.04
N VAL A 91 -13.40 -28.58 6.23
CA VAL A 91 -14.75 -28.60 6.82
C VAL A 91 -15.27 -27.17 6.98
N ALA A 92 -16.36 -26.84 6.28
CA ALA A 92 -16.91 -25.49 6.25
C ALA A 92 -17.39 -25.00 7.63
N GLY A 93 -17.32 -23.70 7.90
CA GLY A 93 -17.87 -23.10 9.12
C GLY A 93 -17.08 -23.41 10.39
N VAL A 94 -15.80 -23.73 10.28
CA VAL A 94 -14.91 -24.05 11.41
C VAL A 94 -14.09 -22.83 11.81
N ARG A 95 -13.99 -22.56 13.11
CA ARG A 95 -13.13 -21.51 13.66
C ARG A 95 -12.02 -22.11 14.51
N ILE A 96 -10.77 -21.81 14.15
CA ILE A 96 -9.57 -22.22 14.88
C ILE A 96 -9.01 -21.00 15.60
N ILE A 97 -8.89 -21.10 16.92
CA ILE A 97 -8.49 -19.99 17.79
C ILE A 97 -7.26 -20.41 18.57
N GLY A 98 -6.14 -19.74 18.29
CA GLY A 98 -4.95 -19.82 19.10
C GLY A 98 -5.16 -19.17 20.46
N MET A 99 -4.73 -19.86 21.52
CA MET A 99 -4.81 -19.38 22.89
C MET A 99 -3.46 -18.86 23.36
N GLY A 100 -3.48 -17.89 24.27
CA GLY A 100 -2.27 -17.32 24.84
C GLY A 100 -1.87 -15.97 24.21
N TRP A 101 -0.78 -15.41 24.74
CA TRP A 101 -0.36 -14.03 24.48
C TRP A 101 1.13 -13.97 24.09
N GLY A 102 1.50 -12.99 23.28
CA GLY A 102 2.90 -12.79 22.89
C GLY A 102 3.50 -14.00 22.17
N ARG A 103 4.56 -14.59 22.75
CA ARG A 103 5.23 -15.81 22.23
C ARG A 103 4.70 -17.12 22.82
N SER A 104 3.73 -17.05 23.72
CA SER A 104 2.99 -18.24 24.18
C SER A 104 1.78 -18.57 23.29
N ARG A 105 1.55 -17.80 22.22
CA ARG A 105 0.59 -18.16 21.17
C ARG A 105 1.05 -19.44 20.44
N PRO A 106 0.13 -20.22 19.83
CA PRO A 106 0.52 -21.40 19.06
C PRO A 106 1.39 -21.02 17.87
N VAL A 107 2.38 -21.87 17.57
CA VAL A 107 3.36 -21.65 16.51
C VAL A 107 3.31 -22.80 15.50
N LEU A 108 3.07 -22.47 14.23
CA LEU A 108 3.14 -23.40 13.11
C LEU A 108 4.39 -23.12 12.29
N THR A 109 5.30 -24.11 12.24
CA THR A 109 6.61 -23.96 11.58
C THR A 109 6.65 -24.73 10.26
N TYR A 110 6.92 -24.03 9.17
CA TYR A 110 7.02 -24.64 7.85
C TYR A 110 8.37 -25.35 7.71
N THR A 111 8.38 -26.58 7.20
CA THR A 111 9.58 -27.43 7.13
C THR A 111 9.91 -27.96 5.73
N ALA A 112 9.08 -27.63 4.73
CA ALA A 112 9.37 -27.85 3.31
C ALA A 112 8.98 -26.62 2.48
N THR A 113 9.57 -26.47 1.29
CA THR A 113 9.28 -25.34 0.39
C THR A 113 7.85 -25.38 -0.16
N GLY A 114 7.32 -26.57 -0.40
CA GLY A 114 5.92 -26.80 -0.82
C GLY A 114 4.93 -26.97 0.33
N SER A 115 5.33 -26.69 1.56
CA SER A 115 4.42 -26.64 2.70
C SER A 115 3.49 -25.43 2.57
N THR A 116 2.21 -25.63 2.85
CA THR A 116 1.22 -24.55 2.90
C THR A 116 0.08 -24.95 3.85
N VAL A 117 -0.63 -23.97 4.39
CA VAL A 117 -1.90 -24.17 5.08
C VAL A 117 -3.02 -23.82 4.12
N GLU A 118 -3.92 -24.77 3.89
CA GLU A 118 -4.99 -24.66 2.89
C GLU A 118 -6.32 -24.30 3.57
N MET A 119 -7.03 -23.31 3.04
CA MET A 119 -8.41 -22.98 3.41
C MET A 119 -9.36 -23.33 2.27
N ASP A 120 -9.67 -24.64 2.20
CA ASP A 120 -10.41 -25.26 1.08
C ASP A 120 -11.93 -25.33 1.28
N ALA A 121 -12.42 -25.01 2.47
CA ALA A 121 -13.84 -24.96 2.77
C ALA A 121 -14.27 -23.56 3.23
N ALA A 122 -15.48 -23.16 2.83
CA ALA A 122 -15.99 -21.82 3.05
C ALA A 122 -16.27 -21.52 4.54
N ASN A 123 -16.32 -20.22 4.88
CA ASN A 123 -16.67 -19.73 6.21
C ASN A 123 -15.73 -20.24 7.31
N CYS A 124 -14.44 -20.37 6.98
CA CYS A 124 -13.40 -20.82 7.88
C CYS A 124 -12.65 -19.63 8.49
N THR A 125 -12.30 -19.70 9.78
CA THR A 125 -11.53 -18.63 10.44
C THR A 125 -10.28 -19.18 11.13
N LEU A 126 -9.13 -18.56 10.87
CA LEU A 126 -7.89 -18.74 11.63
C LEU A 126 -7.63 -17.49 12.49
N GLU A 127 -7.45 -17.68 13.79
CA GLU A 127 -7.27 -16.57 14.72
C GLU A 127 -6.10 -16.77 15.69
N ASN A 128 -5.33 -15.70 15.94
CA ASN A 128 -4.31 -15.63 16.99
C ASN A 128 -3.20 -16.73 16.91
N ILE A 129 -2.88 -17.21 15.70
CA ILE A 129 -1.79 -18.17 15.44
C ILE A 129 -0.55 -17.45 14.89
N VAL A 130 0.65 -17.97 15.19
CA VAL A 130 1.93 -17.50 14.64
C VAL A 130 2.43 -18.52 13.62
N PHE A 131 2.80 -18.06 12.43
CA PHE A 131 3.31 -18.84 11.31
C PHE A 131 4.78 -18.47 11.08
N VAL A 132 5.67 -19.46 11.02
CA VAL A 132 7.12 -19.25 10.90
C VAL A 132 7.69 -20.03 9.74
N ALA A 133 8.36 -19.34 8.81
CA ALA A 133 9.12 -20.01 7.76
C ALA A 133 10.37 -20.69 8.36
N GLY A 134 10.30 -22.01 8.63
CA GLY A 134 11.42 -22.79 9.19
C GLY A 134 12.46 -23.24 8.16
N ILE A 135 12.23 -22.91 6.88
CA ILE A 135 13.07 -23.21 5.72
C ILE A 135 12.94 -22.03 4.74
N SER A 136 14.01 -21.71 4.01
CA SER A 136 14.01 -20.66 2.99
C SER A 136 13.08 -20.98 1.82
N ALA A 137 12.42 -19.97 1.28
CA ALA A 137 11.61 -20.02 0.07
C ALA A 137 10.40 -20.97 0.17
N VAL A 138 9.65 -20.87 1.27
CA VAL A 138 8.29 -21.45 1.34
C VAL A 138 7.42 -20.73 0.30
N VAL A 139 6.89 -21.48 -0.67
CA VAL A 139 6.29 -20.88 -1.89
C VAL A 139 5.04 -20.05 -1.56
N VAL A 140 4.11 -20.63 -0.79
CA VAL A 140 2.91 -19.96 -0.28
C VAL A 140 2.71 -20.37 1.18
N GLY A 141 2.67 -19.41 2.11
CA GLY A 141 2.39 -19.70 3.52
C GLY A 141 0.96 -20.21 3.70
N ILE A 142 -0.02 -19.38 3.37
CA ILE A 142 -1.44 -19.72 3.42
C ILE A 142 -2.08 -19.52 2.05
N ASN A 143 -2.84 -20.52 1.61
CA ASN A 143 -3.62 -20.45 0.39
C ASN A 143 -5.12 -20.48 0.73
N VAL A 144 -5.86 -19.50 0.23
CA VAL A 144 -7.30 -19.32 0.47
C VAL A 144 -8.05 -19.60 -0.83
N ASP A 145 -8.66 -20.78 -0.89
CA ASP A 145 -9.34 -21.32 -2.07
C ASP A 145 -10.85 -21.51 -1.87
N ALA A 146 -11.39 -21.06 -0.72
CA ALA A 146 -12.82 -20.96 -0.48
C ALA A 146 -13.27 -19.57 0.02
N ALA A 147 -14.55 -19.26 -0.28
CA ALA A 147 -15.17 -17.99 0.07
C ALA A 147 -15.43 -17.82 1.58
N ASP A 148 -15.62 -16.57 2.02
CA ASP A 148 -15.97 -16.22 3.40
C ASP A 148 -14.91 -16.64 4.45
N CYS A 149 -13.67 -16.88 4.01
CA CYS A 149 -12.57 -17.27 4.90
C CYS A 149 -11.88 -16.05 5.53
N SER A 150 -11.51 -16.15 6.80
CA SER A 150 -10.96 -15.04 7.57
C SER A 150 -9.65 -15.38 8.30
N LEU A 151 -8.68 -14.48 8.23
CA LEU A 151 -7.53 -14.44 9.14
C LEU A 151 -7.64 -13.25 10.08
N VAL A 152 -7.52 -13.51 11.39
CA VAL A 152 -7.72 -12.48 12.42
C VAL A 152 -6.61 -12.52 13.46
N ASN A 153 -5.97 -11.38 13.73
CA ASN A 153 -4.92 -11.26 14.76
C ASN A 153 -3.74 -12.25 14.58
N CYS A 154 -3.53 -12.78 13.38
CA CYS A 154 -2.47 -13.73 13.08
C CYS A 154 -1.13 -13.03 12.84
N GLU A 155 -0.05 -13.78 12.92
CA GLU A 155 1.29 -13.26 12.70
C GLU A 155 2.11 -14.19 11.81
N PHE A 156 2.82 -13.61 10.86
CA PHE A 156 3.82 -14.25 10.03
C PHE A 156 5.19 -13.69 10.38
N ASP A 157 6.14 -14.59 10.65
CA ASP A 157 7.49 -14.26 11.05
C ASP A 157 8.50 -15.09 10.26
N PHE A 158 9.71 -14.56 10.11
CA PHE A 158 10.84 -15.26 9.50
C PHE A 158 11.59 -16.07 10.57
N SER A 159 12.38 -17.07 10.17
CA SER A 159 13.19 -17.80 11.16
C SER A 159 14.32 -16.95 11.74
N THR A 160 14.91 -17.41 12.84
CA THR A 160 16.16 -16.82 13.37
C THR A 160 17.36 -16.88 12.41
N THR A 161 17.23 -17.61 11.30
CA THR A 161 18.23 -17.74 10.23
C THR A 161 17.83 -16.99 8.96
N ALA A 162 16.86 -16.06 9.03
CA ALA A 162 16.39 -15.29 7.90
C ALA A 162 15.79 -16.12 6.76
N PHE A 163 14.98 -17.13 7.12
CA PHE A 163 14.18 -17.86 6.15
C PHE A 163 12.83 -17.18 5.94
N ASP A 164 12.48 -16.99 4.67
CA ASP A 164 11.28 -16.26 4.25
C ASP A 164 10.29 -17.13 3.48
N PHE A 165 9.04 -16.65 3.49
CA PHE A 165 8.03 -17.03 2.51
C PHE A 165 8.25 -16.25 1.21
N VAL A 166 8.06 -16.88 0.06
CA VAL A 166 8.04 -16.16 -1.23
C VAL A 166 6.74 -15.35 -1.33
N THR A 167 5.61 -16.00 -1.09
CA THR A 167 4.30 -15.36 -0.92
C THR A 167 3.75 -15.76 0.43
N ILE A 168 3.44 -14.79 1.31
CA ILE A 168 2.94 -15.13 2.64
C ILE A 168 1.50 -15.67 2.55
N MET A 169 0.65 -14.97 1.81
CA MET A 169 -0.75 -15.36 1.60
C MET A 169 -1.16 -15.20 0.14
N ASN A 170 -1.80 -16.23 -0.40
CA ASN A 170 -2.49 -16.17 -1.68
C ASN A 170 -4.00 -16.30 -1.47
N ILE A 171 -4.77 -15.36 -2.00
CA ILE A 171 -6.23 -15.37 -2.02
C ILE A 171 -6.63 -15.40 -3.49
N ALA A 172 -7.13 -16.55 -3.95
CA ALA A 172 -7.34 -16.77 -5.37
C ALA A 172 -8.70 -17.37 -5.66
N THR A 173 -9.43 -16.81 -6.63
CA THR A 173 -10.71 -17.36 -7.11
C THR A 173 -11.77 -17.53 -6.01
N VAL A 174 -11.85 -16.58 -5.08
CA VAL A 174 -12.75 -16.59 -3.92
C VAL A 174 -13.37 -15.23 -3.64
N ASP A 175 -14.52 -15.22 -2.95
CA ASP A 175 -15.20 -13.99 -2.55
C ASP A 175 -15.18 -13.79 -1.03
N ARG A 176 -15.23 -12.53 -0.60
CA ARG A 176 -15.46 -12.13 0.81
C ARG A 176 -14.43 -12.69 1.79
N ALA A 177 -13.20 -12.93 1.33
CA ALA A 177 -12.11 -13.26 2.22
C ALA A 177 -11.71 -12.02 3.07
N ALA A 178 -11.28 -12.23 4.31
CA ALA A 178 -10.90 -11.14 5.20
C ALA A 178 -9.54 -11.39 5.87
N VAL A 179 -8.70 -10.37 5.91
CA VAL A 179 -7.40 -10.37 6.60
C VAL A 179 -7.38 -9.16 7.52
N LEU A 180 -7.52 -9.42 8.83
CA LEU A 180 -7.85 -8.40 9.82
C LEU A 180 -6.83 -8.39 10.96
N ASN A 181 -6.24 -7.23 11.22
CA ASN A 181 -5.33 -7.00 12.35
C ASN A 181 -4.13 -7.97 12.41
N CYS A 182 -3.71 -8.50 11.25
CA CYS A 182 -2.59 -9.42 11.15
C CYS A 182 -1.26 -8.67 11.04
N ARG A 183 -0.16 -9.35 11.41
CA ARG A 183 1.21 -8.84 11.34
C ARG A 183 2.04 -9.68 10.38
N PHE A 184 2.62 -9.03 9.38
CA PHE A 184 3.48 -9.63 8.36
C PHE A 184 4.89 -9.08 8.53
N ILE A 185 5.83 -9.96 8.88
CA ILE A 185 7.23 -9.59 9.16
C ILE A 185 8.12 -10.42 8.25
N THR A 186 9.02 -9.77 7.56
CA THR A 186 10.01 -10.39 6.68
C THR A 186 11.40 -9.83 6.99
N GLU A 187 12.45 -10.48 6.46
CA GLU A 187 13.82 -9.98 6.58
C GLU A 187 13.96 -8.53 6.04
N ASN A 188 14.86 -7.74 6.65
CA ASN A 188 15.25 -6.42 6.15
C ASN A 188 16.60 -6.49 5.41
N GLY A 189 16.69 -5.84 4.25
CA GLY A 189 17.93 -5.66 3.50
C GLY A 189 18.31 -6.83 2.58
N VAL A 190 17.54 -7.92 2.59
CA VAL A 190 17.65 -9.04 1.64
C VAL A 190 16.25 -9.43 1.19
N ALA A 191 16.00 -9.26 -0.11
CA ALA A 191 14.74 -9.55 -0.75
C ALA A 191 14.47 -11.08 -0.86
N GLY A 192 14.08 -11.72 0.24
CA GLY A 192 13.60 -13.11 0.26
C GLY A 192 12.09 -13.25 0.02
N THR A 193 11.30 -12.28 0.53
CA THR A 193 9.85 -12.24 0.32
C THR A 193 9.48 -11.45 -0.92
N ALA A 194 8.63 -12.03 -1.77
CA ALA A 194 8.06 -11.33 -2.91
C ALA A 194 6.82 -10.53 -2.50
N THR A 195 5.81 -11.22 -1.97
CA THR A 195 4.49 -10.64 -1.74
C THR A 195 3.97 -10.97 -0.35
N GLY A 196 3.40 -9.98 0.35
CA GLY A 196 2.68 -10.23 1.59
C GLY A 196 1.35 -10.92 1.32
N ILE A 197 0.40 -10.18 0.74
CA ILE A 197 -0.91 -10.70 0.34
C ILE A 197 -1.06 -10.57 -1.18
N ASN A 198 -1.30 -11.69 -1.85
CA ASN A 198 -1.61 -11.75 -3.27
C ASN A 198 -3.11 -11.97 -3.48
N LEU A 199 -3.73 -11.13 -4.30
CA LEU A 199 -5.10 -11.25 -4.78
C LEU A 199 -5.08 -11.64 -6.27
N ASN A 200 -5.84 -12.67 -6.63
CA ASN A 200 -5.98 -13.13 -8.02
C ASN A 200 -7.40 -13.64 -8.27
N SER A 201 -8.24 -12.85 -8.97
CA SER A 201 -9.66 -13.18 -9.14
C SER A 201 -10.40 -13.31 -7.80
N ALA A 202 -10.11 -12.43 -6.85
CA ALA A 202 -10.72 -12.49 -5.52
C ALA A 202 -11.52 -11.23 -5.20
N ASP A 203 -12.84 -11.36 -5.07
CA ASP A 203 -13.75 -10.23 -4.99
C ASP A 203 -14.23 -9.96 -3.55
N GLU A 204 -14.62 -8.73 -3.26
CA GLU A 204 -15.14 -8.29 -1.95
C GLU A 204 -14.16 -8.57 -0.79
N VAL A 205 -12.86 -8.65 -1.08
CA VAL A 205 -11.82 -8.97 -0.09
C VAL A 205 -11.55 -7.78 0.82
N GLN A 206 -11.44 -8.04 2.12
CA GLN A 206 -11.10 -7.03 3.13
C GLN A 206 -9.67 -7.23 3.65
N ILE A 207 -8.83 -6.21 3.52
CA ILE A 207 -7.49 -6.18 4.10
C ILE A 207 -7.41 -4.96 5.02
N ILE A 208 -7.64 -5.16 6.32
CA ILE A 208 -7.92 -4.07 7.27
C ILE A 208 -7.05 -4.15 8.53
N GLY A 209 -6.46 -3.03 8.92
CA GLY A 209 -5.76 -2.91 10.21
C GLY A 209 -4.46 -3.70 10.31
N ASN A 210 -3.93 -4.19 9.18
CA ASN A 210 -2.75 -5.04 9.17
C ASN A 210 -1.46 -4.24 9.22
N ARG A 211 -0.39 -4.87 9.72
CA ARG A 211 0.96 -4.28 9.77
C ARG A 211 1.92 -5.11 8.94
N PHE A 212 2.60 -4.46 8.00
CA PHE A 212 3.65 -5.05 7.16
C PHE A 212 4.99 -4.41 7.49
N ILE A 213 6.02 -5.24 7.66
CA ILE A 213 7.38 -4.82 8.02
C ILE A 213 8.38 -5.73 7.29
N GLY A 214 9.32 -5.15 6.55
CA GLY A 214 10.44 -5.83 5.92
C GLY A 214 10.45 -5.59 4.41
N ASP A 215 11.19 -6.42 3.68
CA ASP A 215 11.30 -6.30 2.23
C ASP A 215 10.27 -7.18 1.53
N PHE A 216 9.43 -6.56 0.70
CA PHE A 216 8.45 -7.24 -0.16
C PHE A 216 8.67 -6.81 -1.61
N THR A 217 9.44 -7.56 -2.41
CA THR A 217 9.89 -7.10 -3.75
C THR A 217 8.78 -6.81 -4.76
N ASN A 218 7.62 -7.44 -4.60
CA ASN A 218 6.47 -7.31 -5.46
C ASN A 218 5.34 -6.47 -4.83
N GLY A 219 5.48 -6.14 -3.55
CA GLY A 219 4.60 -5.29 -2.75
C GLY A 219 4.02 -6.00 -1.52
N CYS A 220 3.66 -5.22 -0.49
CA CYS A 220 2.99 -5.76 0.69
C CYS A 220 1.63 -6.36 0.32
N ILE A 221 0.88 -5.67 -0.55
CA ILE A 221 -0.35 -6.17 -1.15
C ILE A 221 -0.22 -6.08 -2.67
N ARG A 222 -0.56 -7.17 -3.35
CA ARG A 222 -0.49 -7.26 -4.81
C ARG A 222 -1.79 -7.82 -5.38
N MET A 223 -2.26 -7.22 -6.46
CA MET A 223 -3.34 -7.71 -7.29
C MET A 223 -2.77 -8.10 -8.66
N THR A 224 -2.92 -9.36 -9.05
CA THR A 224 -2.26 -9.96 -10.23
C THR A 224 -3.12 -11.06 -10.85
N GLY A 225 -2.77 -11.49 -12.06
CA GLY A 225 -3.51 -12.53 -12.78
C GLY A 225 -4.80 -11.98 -13.38
N VAL A 226 -5.88 -12.06 -12.62
CA VAL A 226 -7.22 -11.54 -12.98
C VAL A 226 -7.65 -10.50 -11.96
N ALA A 227 -8.41 -9.49 -12.42
CA ALA A 227 -8.94 -8.43 -11.58
C ALA A 227 -9.70 -8.97 -10.36
N SER A 228 -9.53 -8.27 -9.25
CA SER A 228 -10.25 -8.43 -7.99
C SER A 228 -11.13 -7.19 -7.81
N ASP A 229 -12.43 -7.38 -7.68
CA ASP A 229 -13.39 -6.30 -7.64
C ASP A 229 -13.89 -6.04 -6.21
N SER A 230 -14.24 -4.78 -5.92
CA SER A 230 -14.76 -4.34 -4.62
C SER A 230 -13.84 -4.63 -3.43
N VAL A 231 -12.51 -4.61 -3.64
CA VAL A 231 -11.52 -4.84 -2.57
C VAL A 231 -11.47 -3.65 -1.62
N GLU A 232 -11.52 -3.90 -0.31
CA GLU A 232 -11.34 -2.87 0.71
C GLU A 232 -9.96 -3.00 1.38
N ILE A 233 -9.07 -2.04 1.11
CA ILE A 233 -7.75 -1.95 1.74
C ILE A 233 -7.71 -0.69 2.61
N ARG A 234 -7.76 -0.84 3.94
CA ARG A 234 -7.76 0.32 4.81
C ARG A 234 -7.10 0.13 6.17
N ASP A 235 -6.70 1.24 6.77
CA ASP A 235 -6.12 1.28 8.11
C ASP A 235 -4.86 0.41 8.26
N ASN A 236 -4.20 0.07 7.16
CA ASN A 236 -2.99 -0.76 7.19
C ASN A 236 -1.74 0.13 7.33
N ARG A 237 -0.74 -0.39 8.04
CA ARG A 237 0.57 0.25 8.15
C ARG A 237 1.61 -0.60 7.44
N MET A 238 2.22 -0.04 6.40
CA MET A 238 3.19 -0.72 5.56
C MET A 238 4.54 -0.03 5.67
N TRP A 239 5.53 -0.77 6.12
CA TRP A 239 6.92 -0.43 5.99
C TRP A 239 7.57 -1.46 5.06
N ASN A 240 7.85 -1.03 3.82
CA ASN A 240 8.47 -1.87 2.80
C ASN A 240 9.87 -1.32 2.50
N GLY A 241 10.92 -2.06 2.88
CA GLY A 241 12.32 -1.66 2.68
C GLY A 241 12.85 -1.99 1.26
N SER A 242 12.09 -2.71 0.45
CA SER A 242 12.54 -3.10 -0.89
C SER A 242 12.62 -1.92 -1.85
N ALA A 243 13.81 -1.67 -2.41
CA ALA A 243 14.09 -0.54 -3.32
C ALA A 243 13.26 -0.52 -4.62
N THR A 244 12.70 -1.66 -5.02
CA THR A 244 11.93 -1.78 -6.27
C THR A 244 10.43 -1.91 -6.05
N ALA A 245 9.98 -1.90 -4.80
CA ALA A 245 8.65 -2.39 -4.47
C ALA A 245 7.76 -1.38 -3.76
N ARG A 246 6.47 -1.63 -3.90
CA ARG A 246 5.38 -0.70 -3.54
C ARG A 246 4.70 -1.15 -2.25
N GLY A 247 3.91 -0.28 -1.64
CA GLY A 247 3.00 -0.72 -0.59
C GLY A 247 1.90 -1.59 -1.17
N ILE A 248 1.13 -1.00 -2.10
CA ILE A 248 0.07 -1.68 -2.86
C ILE A 248 0.39 -1.65 -4.34
N SER A 249 0.26 -2.79 -5.01
CA SER A 249 0.51 -2.94 -6.45
C SER A 249 -0.72 -3.52 -7.14
N ASN A 250 -1.35 -2.75 -8.03
CA ASN A 250 -2.47 -3.21 -8.86
C ASN A 250 -2.04 -3.34 -10.33
N LEU A 251 -1.86 -4.57 -10.81
CA LEU A 251 -1.37 -4.85 -12.17
C LEU A 251 -2.49 -5.25 -13.15
N VAL A 252 -3.72 -5.43 -12.68
CA VAL A 252 -4.79 -6.11 -13.45
C VAL A 252 -6.09 -5.34 -13.49
N GLY A 253 -6.09 -4.08 -13.06
CA GLY A 253 -7.29 -3.23 -13.11
C GLY A 253 -8.34 -3.58 -12.05
N SER A 254 -7.91 -4.20 -10.94
CA SER A 254 -8.76 -4.41 -9.75
C SER A 254 -9.35 -3.09 -9.26
N ASN A 255 -10.54 -3.12 -8.67
CA ASN A 255 -11.22 -1.93 -8.14
C ASN A 255 -11.62 -2.11 -6.66
N GLY A 256 -12.01 -1.01 -6.03
CA GLY A 256 -12.46 -1.00 -4.65
C GLY A 256 -12.08 0.29 -3.91
N ILE A 257 -11.93 0.18 -2.60
CA ILE A 257 -11.67 1.31 -1.69
C ILE A 257 -10.29 1.15 -1.07
N ILE A 258 -9.41 2.13 -1.28
CA ILE A 258 -8.11 2.23 -0.62
C ILE A 258 -8.09 3.53 0.19
N ARG A 259 -8.09 3.45 1.51
CA ARG A 259 -8.11 4.64 2.39
C ARG A 259 -7.37 4.43 3.70
N ASP A 260 -6.91 5.52 4.31
CA ASP A 260 -6.35 5.52 5.67
C ASP A 260 -5.16 4.55 5.88
N ASN A 261 -4.46 4.21 4.81
CA ASN A 261 -3.25 3.40 4.87
C ASN A 261 -2.02 4.30 5.06
N THR A 262 -1.06 3.83 5.84
CA THR A 262 0.25 4.47 6.01
C THR A 262 1.31 3.70 5.24
N PHE A 263 2.00 4.35 4.32
CA PHE A 263 3.11 3.79 3.56
C PHE A 263 4.43 4.46 3.94
N SER A 264 5.43 3.67 4.31
CA SER A 264 6.77 4.11 4.72
C SER A 264 7.83 3.22 4.11
N TYR A 265 9.04 3.75 3.92
CA TYR A 265 10.19 3.08 3.28
C TYR A 265 11.49 3.45 4.03
N GLU A 266 12.64 2.84 3.71
CA GLU A 266 13.96 3.20 4.28
C GLU A 266 14.57 4.48 3.68
N ASP A 267 15.45 5.14 4.44
CA ASP A 267 16.16 6.39 4.10
C ASP A 267 16.52 6.60 2.60
N ASP A 268 16.43 7.86 2.16
CA ASP A 268 16.91 8.38 0.86
C ASP A 268 16.23 7.92 -0.46
N GLN A 269 15.23 7.03 -0.43
CA GLN A 269 14.52 6.57 -1.65
C GLN A 269 13.14 7.20 -1.85
N ALA A 270 13.04 8.35 -2.50
CA ALA A 270 11.81 9.13 -2.75
C ALA A 270 10.46 8.34 -2.71
N HIS A 271 9.48 8.90 -1.99
CA HIS A 271 8.06 8.50 -1.87
C HIS A 271 7.29 8.19 -3.20
N ALA A 272 7.94 8.27 -4.36
CA ALA A 272 7.34 8.38 -5.69
C ALA A 272 6.63 7.12 -6.23
N ASN A 273 6.67 5.98 -5.54
CA ASN A 273 6.15 4.71 -6.08
C ASN A 273 5.21 3.96 -5.12
N GLN A 274 4.65 4.63 -4.10
CA GLN A 274 3.90 3.94 -3.04
C GLN A 274 2.51 3.45 -3.46
N LEU A 275 1.89 4.10 -4.46
CA LEU A 275 0.63 3.68 -5.07
C LEU A 275 0.80 3.65 -6.59
N PHE A 276 0.80 2.44 -7.17
CA PHE A 276 0.76 2.27 -8.63
C PHE A 276 -0.62 1.74 -9.02
N VAL A 277 -1.40 2.61 -9.66
CA VAL A 277 -2.65 2.26 -10.30
C VAL A 277 -2.35 2.13 -11.79
N ALA A 278 -2.29 0.91 -12.31
CA ALA A 278 -1.94 0.63 -13.71
C ALA A 278 -3.11 0.83 -14.71
N ALA A 279 -4.27 1.36 -14.28
CA ALA A 279 -5.43 1.48 -15.15
C ALA A 279 -6.23 2.77 -14.92
N SER A 280 -6.55 3.39 -16.06
CA SER A 280 -7.16 4.69 -16.29
C SER A 280 -8.50 4.90 -15.59
N GLY A 281 -8.50 5.70 -14.53
CA GLY A 281 -9.67 6.52 -14.19
C GLY A 281 -9.64 7.79 -15.04
N SER A 282 -10.81 8.25 -15.51
CA SER A 282 -11.00 9.54 -16.21
C SER A 282 -10.79 10.74 -15.27
N THR A 283 -9.69 10.75 -14.53
CA THR A 283 -9.35 11.73 -13.49
C THR A 283 -7.96 12.25 -13.78
N LEU A 284 -7.84 13.55 -14.00
CA LEU A 284 -6.55 14.24 -14.08
C LEU A 284 -5.85 14.12 -12.72
N ASN A 285 -4.70 13.44 -12.69
CA ASN A 285 -3.88 13.30 -11.49
C ASN A 285 -2.98 14.54 -11.33
N TRP A 286 -3.43 15.51 -10.54
CA TRP A 286 -2.72 16.77 -10.36
C TRP A 286 -1.39 16.60 -9.61
N GLN A 287 -0.35 17.18 -10.17
CA GLN A 287 1.03 17.23 -9.70
C GLN A 287 1.50 18.68 -9.63
N ILE A 288 2.56 18.94 -8.87
CA ILE A 288 3.22 20.25 -8.83
C ILE A 288 4.71 20.09 -9.14
N THR A 289 5.21 20.81 -10.14
CA THR A 289 6.63 20.88 -10.48
C THR A 289 7.15 22.29 -10.19
N VAL A 290 8.34 22.36 -9.59
CA VAL A 290 8.99 23.63 -9.22
C VAL A 290 10.30 23.75 -10.00
N HIS A 291 10.52 24.91 -10.61
CA HIS A 291 11.79 25.29 -11.21
C HIS A 291 12.35 26.51 -10.50
N ARG A 292 13.60 26.40 -10.07
CA ARG A 292 14.34 27.53 -9.51
C ARG A 292 15.24 28.11 -10.58
N SER A 293 14.84 29.22 -11.17
CA SER A 293 15.57 29.82 -12.29
C SER A 293 16.95 30.29 -11.86
N SER A 294 17.89 30.32 -12.81
CA SER A 294 19.13 31.08 -12.60
C SER A 294 18.83 32.57 -12.43
N VAL A 295 19.77 33.29 -11.82
CA VAL A 295 19.68 34.75 -11.70
C VAL A 295 19.62 35.35 -13.10
N PHE A 296 18.77 36.35 -13.30
CA PHE A 296 18.78 37.17 -14.51
C PHE A 296 20.12 37.90 -14.62
N ASP A 297 20.80 37.76 -15.75
CA ASP A 297 22.04 38.46 -16.08
C ASP A 297 22.06 38.82 -17.56
N GLY A 298 20.97 39.38 -18.07
CA GLY A 298 20.84 39.74 -19.48
C GLY A 298 21.84 40.80 -19.95
N GLY A 299 22.64 41.39 -19.06
CA GLY A 299 23.79 42.21 -19.47
C GLY A 299 24.95 41.39 -20.05
N THR A 300 24.97 40.08 -19.77
CA THR A 300 25.97 39.12 -20.22
C THR A 300 25.43 38.36 -21.44
N THR A 301 26.28 38.22 -22.48
CA THR A 301 25.90 37.58 -23.74
C THR A 301 25.46 36.13 -23.54
N ASN A 302 24.29 35.78 -24.06
CA ASN A 302 23.61 34.50 -23.94
C ASN A 302 23.24 34.08 -22.51
N SER A 303 23.34 34.96 -21.52
CA SER A 303 22.89 34.64 -20.16
C SER A 303 21.37 34.76 -20.04
N HIS A 304 20.82 34.27 -18.93
CA HIS A 304 19.39 34.35 -18.65
C HIS A 304 18.92 35.81 -18.67
N GLY A 305 17.93 36.13 -19.52
CA GLY A 305 17.41 37.50 -19.70
C GLY A 305 18.09 38.32 -20.79
N ASP A 306 19.08 37.78 -21.53
CA ASP A 306 19.70 38.45 -22.70
C ASP A 306 18.78 38.33 -23.92
N LEU A 307 18.12 39.43 -24.29
CA LEU A 307 17.19 39.45 -25.42
C LEU A 307 17.94 39.11 -26.72
N ALA A 308 17.39 38.16 -27.47
CA ALA A 308 18.00 37.59 -28.68
C ALA A 308 19.33 36.85 -28.45
N GLY A 309 19.68 36.55 -27.20
CA GLY A 309 20.75 35.63 -26.86
C GLY A 309 20.41 34.19 -27.24
N THR A 310 21.40 33.30 -27.23
CA THR A 310 21.22 31.87 -27.59
C THR A 310 20.33 31.12 -26.60
N ASN A 311 20.24 31.62 -25.35
CA ASN A 311 19.38 31.08 -24.29
C ASN A 311 18.05 31.85 -24.17
N ASP A 312 17.70 32.68 -25.17
CA ASP A 312 16.40 33.34 -25.30
C ASP A 312 15.57 32.62 -26.36
N PRO A 313 14.41 32.03 -26.01
CA PRO A 313 13.76 32.07 -24.70
C PRO A 313 14.35 31.08 -23.69
N TYR A 314 14.25 31.40 -22.40
CA TYR A 314 14.77 30.57 -21.31
C TYR A 314 13.78 29.44 -20.99
N THR A 315 14.23 28.19 -21.07
CA THR A 315 13.37 27.05 -20.74
C THR A 315 13.21 26.89 -19.23
N ILE A 316 11.98 26.96 -18.73
CA ILE A 316 11.63 26.75 -17.32
C ILE A 316 11.33 25.28 -17.07
N PHE A 317 10.48 24.68 -17.92
CA PHE A 317 10.08 23.29 -17.81
C PHE A 317 10.15 22.57 -19.15
N THR A 318 10.68 21.36 -19.12
CA THR A 318 10.62 20.44 -20.26
C THR A 318 9.34 19.62 -20.19
N VAL A 319 8.58 19.61 -21.29
CA VAL A 319 7.30 18.91 -21.40
C VAL A 319 7.47 17.68 -22.30
N THR A 320 7.04 16.52 -21.83
CA THR A 320 7.00 15.28 -22.61
C THR A 320 5.57 14.77 -22.63
N GLY A 321 5.05 14.42 -23.81
CA GLY A 321 3.65 14.00 -23.99
C GLY A 321 2.64 15.14 -23.77
N ASP A 322 1.36 14.80 -23.91
CA ASP A 322 0.27 15.75 -23.74
C ASP A 322 -0.07 16.00 -22.25
N VAL A 323 -0.15 17.26 -21.84
CA VAL A 323 -0.40 17.66 -20.44
C VAL A 323 -1.50 18.72 -20.31
N ILE A 324 -2.17 18.71 -19.16
CA ILE A 324 -3.10 19.76 -18.74
C ILE A 324 -2.47 20.56 -17.62
N ILE A 325 -2.51 21.90 -17.70
CA ILE A 325 -2.07 22.82 -16.66
C ILE A 325 -3.29 23.49 -16.03
N GLU A 326 -3.37 23.43 -14.70
CA GLU A 326 -4.37 24.16 -13.91
C GLU A 326 -3.87 25.55 -13.55
N ALA A 327 -2.59 25.67 -13.19
CA ALA A 327 -2.02 26.91 -12.71
C ALA A 327 -0.51 26.98 -12.94
N ILE A 328 -0.02 28.18 -13.20
CA ILE A 328 1.42 28.49 -13.23
C ILE A 328 1.64 29.91 -12.71
N TRP A 329 2.66 30.08 -11.88
CA TRP A 329 3.03 31.38 -11.30
C TRP A 329 4.51 31.42 -10.97
N GLY A 330 5.03 32.65 -10.84
CA GLY A 330 6.37 32.91 -10.33
C GLY A 330 6.32 33.50 -8.92
N ILE A 331 7.36 33.25 -8.12
CA ILE A 331 7.64 34.00 -6.88
C ILE A 331 8.94 34.76 -7.12
N CYS A 332 8.87 36.09 -7.06
CA CYS A 332 10.05 36.93 -7.19
C CYS A 332 10.86 36.88 -5.89
N ASN A 333 12.10 36.42 -5.98
CA ASN A 333 13.03 36.29 -4.86
C ASN A 333 13.96 37.50 -4.73
N THR A 334 14.06 38.31 -5.78
CA THR A 334 14.90 39.51 -5.84
C THR A 334 14.39 40.40 -6.95
N ASP A 335 14.28 41.71 -6.69
CA ASP A 335 13.80 42.72 -7.64
C ASP A 335 14.34 42.51 -9.05
N LEU A 336 13.42 42.43 -10.02
CA LEU A 336 13.81 42.37 -11.42
C LEU A 336 14.29 43.74 -11.91
N THR A 337 15.35 43.73 -12.72
CA THR A 337 15.94 44.95 -13.29
C THR A 337 16.05 44.84 -14.80
N GLY A 338 15.91 45.95 -15.51
CA GLY A 338 16.01 46.01 -16.97
C GLY A 338 15.19 47.19 -17.48
N ALA A 339 15.86 48.27 -17.91
CA ALA A 339 15.18 49.48 -18.32
C ALA A 339 14.26 49.19 -19.52
N SER A 340 12.95 49.37 -19.34
CA SER A 340 11.90 49.02 -20.30
C SER A 340 11.80 47.54 -20.67
N ALA A 341 12.48 46.63 -19.97
CA ALA A 341 12.39 45.20 -20.19
C ALA A 341 11.01 44.67 -19.77
N THR A 342 10.51 43.69 -20.52
CA THR A 342 9.24 43.02 -20.25
C THR A 342 9.46 41.52 -20.37
N ILE A 343 8.76 40.74 -19.55
CA ILE A 343 8.82 39.28 -19.56
C ILE A 343 7.43 38.67 -19.69
N SER A 344 7.35 37.49 -20.30
CA SER A 344 6.13 36.69 -20.38
C SER A 344 6.45 35.20 -20.26
N VAL A 345 5.46 34.39 -19.87
CA VAL A 345 5.60 32.93 -19.81
C VAL A 345 4.60 32.25 -20.74
N GLY A 346 5.08 31.27 -21.50
CA GLY A 346 4.27 30.57 -22.49
C GLY A 346 5.01 29.42 -23.13
N VAL A 347 4.70 29.18 -24.39
CA VAL A 347 5.36 28.18 -25.24
C VAL A 347 5.85 28.85 -26.52
N VAL A 348 6.73 28.18 -27.25
CA VAL A 348 7.19 28.66 -28.57
C VAL A 348 5.99 28.96 -29.47
N GLY A 349 5.95 30.15 -30.06
CA GLY A 349 4.84 30.64 -30.90
C GLY A 349 3.68 31.29 -30.14
N ARG A 350 3.63 31.18 -28.80
CA ARG A 350 2.65 31.86 -27.93
C ARG A 350 3.29 32.22 -26.58
N THR A 351 4.23 33.15 -26.60
CA THR A 351 5.12 33.49 -25.48
C THR A 351 4.42 34.07 -24.24
N ALA A 352 3.22 34.64 -24.39
CA ALA A 352 2.37 35.10 -23.28
C ALA A 352 1.12 34.21 -23.12
N GLY A 353 1.25 32.92 -23.44
CA GLY A 353 0.14 31.96 -23.44
C GLY A 353 -0.30 31.50 -22.06
N LEU A 354 0.60 31.57 -21.07
CA LEU A 354 0.40 31.05 -19.72
C LEU A 354 0.41 32.17 -18.66
N ILE A 355 1.38 33.07 -18.73
CA ILE A 355 1.41 34.31 -17.92
C ILE A 355 1.56 35.48 -18.89
N ALA A 356 0.67 36.46 -18.74
CA ALA A 356 0.66 37.65 -19.58
C ALA A 356 1.96 38.47 -19.42
N LEU A 357 2.29 39.24 -20.45
CA LEU A 357 3.44 40.14 -20.46
C LEU A 357 3.39 41.15 -19.31
N GLU A 358 4.50 41.34 -18.60
CA GLU A 358 4.68 42.35 -17.55
C GLU A 358 6.00 43.11 -17.70
N THR A 359 6.05 44.35 -17.22
CA THR A 359 7.31 45.11 -17.08
C THR A 359 8.19 44.51 -15.98
N ALA A 360 9.45 44.20 -16.28
CA ALA A 360 10.38 43.58 -15.35
C ALA A 360 10.53 44.38 -14.03
N THR A 361 10.63 45.70 -14.11
CA THR A 361 10.77 46.58 -12.93
C THR A 361 9.49 46.74 -12.11
N GLU A 362 8.38 46.11 -12.51
CA GLU A 362 7.14 46.04 -11.71
C GLU A 362 7.05 44.71 -10.93
N ILE A 363 8.04 43.82 -11.09
CA ILE A 363 8.15 42.53 -10.41
C ILE A 363 9.20 42.65 -9.30
N ASP A 364 8.78 43.19 -8.17
CA ASP A 364 9.64 43.39 -6.99
C ASP A 364 9.76 42.11 -6.13
N ASP A 365 10.76 42.06 -5.26
CA ASP A 365 10.95 41.00 -4.26
C ASP A 365 9.66 40.75 -3.47
N GLY A 366 9.32 39.46 -3.30
CA GLY A 366 8.10 38.99 -2.64
C GLY A 366 6.82 39.14 -3.47
N ASN A 367 6.90 39.61 -4.72
CA ASN A 367 5.74 39.62 -5.61
C ASN A 367 5.41 38.21 -6.09
N VAL A 368 4.11 37.95 -6.26
CA VAL A 368 3.60 36.75 -6.90
C VAL A 368 3.32 37.08 -8.37
N TYR A 369 4.13 36.54 -9.27
CA TYR A 369 4.00 36.72 -10.71
C TYR A 369 2.89 35.83 -11.27
N VAL A 370 1.71 36.41 -11.54
CA VAL A 370 0.54 35.68 -12.09
C VAL A 370 -0.08 36.34 -13.32
N SER A 371 0.19 37.62 -13.57
CA SER A 371 -0.40 38.36 -14.69
C SER A 371 0.38 39.66 -14.97
N ALA A 372 -0.16 40.51 -15.87
CA ALA A 372 0.29 41.89 -16.10
C ALA A 372 -0.11 42.86 -14.98
N THR A 373 -0.35 42.33 -13.77
CA THR A 373 -0.58 43.10 -12.56
C THR A 373 -0.13 42.22 -11.40
N GLN A 374 1.03 42.53 -10.83
CA GLN A 374 1.57 41.76 -9.72
C GLN A 374 0.91 42.09 -8.40
N ALA A 375 0.87 41.10 -7.51
CA ALA A 375 0.41 41.29 -6.15
C ALA A 375 1.56 41.03 -5.16
N VAL A 376 1.73 41.95 -4.23
CA VAL A 376 2.72 41.85 -3.16
C VAL A 376 2.29 40.77 -2.18
N GLY A 377 3.09 39.70 -2.05
CA GLY A 377 2.94 38.63 -1.06
C GLY A 377 1.78 37.64 -1.28
N VAL A 378 0.66 38.05 -1.87
CA VAL A 378 -0.50 37.16 -2.11
C VAL A 378 -1.24 37.54 -3.39
N ALA A 379 -1.39 36.57 -4.29
CA ALA A 379 -2.22 36.67 -5.48
C ALA A 379 -3.20 35.51 -5.57
N ALA A 380 -4.36 35.74 -6.19
CA ALA A 380 -5.17 34.65 -6.68
C ALA A 380 -4.46 34.01 -7.87
N ILE A 381 -4.05 32.75 -7.73
CA ILE A 381 -3.51 31.95 -8.82
C ILE A 381 -4.71 31.42 -9.60
N SER A 382 -5.32 32.26 -10.43
CA SER A 382 -6.42 31.84 -11.29
C SER A 382 -6.21 32.39 -12.69
N ASN A 383 -5.49 31.65 -13.51
CA ASN A 383 -5.73 31.71 -14.94
C ASN A 383 -7.13 31.13 -15.17
N THR A 384 -8.00 31.84 -15.87
CA THR A 384 -9.45 31.54 -15.90
C THR A 384 -9.83 30.30 -16.74
N GLY A 385 -8.99 29.26 -16.79
CA GLY A 385 -9.24 28.00 -17.48
C GLY A 385 -8.07 27.01 -17.39
N LEU A 386 -8.33 25.77 -17.81
CA LEU A 386 -7.31 24.74 -18.00
C LEU A 386 -6.57 25.00 -19.33
N PHE A 387 -5.24 24.88 -19.33
CA PHE A 387 -4.44 24.92 -20.56
C PHE A 387 -4.06 23.51 -20.95
N ALA A 388 -4.15 23.19 -22.24
CA ALA A 388 -3.54 21.99 -22.79
C ALA A 388 -2.23 22.39 -23.47
N ILE A 389 -1.15 21.67 -23.15
CA ILE A 389 0.12 21.76 -23.87
C ILE A 389 0.31 20.42 -24.57
N ASN A 390 0.54 20.49 -25.89
CA ASN A 390 0.85 19.31 -26.69
C ASN A 390 2.31 18.91 -26.50
N ASP A 391 2.60 17.64 -26.83
CA ASP A 391 3.95 17.09 -26.77
C ASP A 391 5.03 18.00 -27.40
N SER A 392 6.19 18.02 -26.75
CA SER A 392 7.42 18.72 -27.16
C SER A 392 7.34 20.26 -27.19
N LEU A 393 6.35 20.87 -26.54
CA LEU A 393 6.33 22.31 -26.29
C LEU A 393 6.74 22.62 -24.85
N ASP A 394 8.02 22.89 -24.67
CA ASP A 394 8.56 23.34 -23.39
C ASP A 394 7.94 24.66 -22.93
N ILE A 395 7.80 24.80 -21.62
CA ILE A 395 7.35 26.05 -20.99
C ILE A 395 8.56 26.96 -20.89
N ILE A 396 8.43 28.15 -21.47
CA ILE A 396 9.52 29.10 -21.65
C ILE A 396 9.17 30.46 -21.02
N GLU A 397 10.20 31.10 -20.49
CA GLU A 397 10.22 32.52 -20.16
C GLU A 397 10.84 33.30 -21.32
N THR A 398 10.27 34.44 -21.68
CA THR A 398 10.78 35.25 -22.80
C THR A 398 10.88 36.71 -22.41
N PRO A 399 12.08 37.34 -22.43
CA PRO A 399 12.21 38.79 -22.50
C PRO A 399 11.76 39.30 -23.88
N LEU A 400 11.06 40.44 -23.97
CA LEU A 400 10.53 40.93 -25.26
C LEU A 400 11.08 42.30 -25.70
N THR A 401 11.21 43.26 -24.79
CA THR A 401 11.45 44.67 -25.15
C THR A 401 12.88 45.15 -24.89
N ALA A 402 13.55 44.56 -23.89
CA ALA A 402 14.94 44.82 -23.54
C ALA A 402 15.47 43.68 -22.64
N ASN A 403 16.77 43.67 -22.39
CA ASN A 403 17.41 42.69 -21.52
C ASN A 403 16.94 42.85 -20.07
N VAL A 404 16.67 41.73 -19.39
CA VAL A 404 16.46 41.69 -17.94
C VAL A 404 17.80 41.41 -17.29
N THR A 405 18.36 42.41 -16.61
CA THR A 405 19.77 42.46 -16.19
C THR A 405 20.00 42.01 -14.76
N GLY A 406 18.96 41.62 -14.04
CA GLY A 406 19.05 41.27 -12.61
C GLY A 406 17.69 40.83 -12.07
N GLY A 407 17.73 40.09 -10.95
CA GLY A 407 16.56 39.52 -10.29
C GLY A 407 16.55 38.00 -10.34
N GLN A 408 15.56 37.37 -9.70
CA GLN A 408 15.35 35.91 -9.76
C GLN A 408 13.88 35.58 -9.50
N ILE A 409 13.35 34.62 -10.25
CA ILE A 409 11.98 34.10 -10.07
C ILE A 409 12.05 32.58 -9.91
N ASP A 410 11.33 32.05 -8.92
CA ASP A 410 11.03 30.62 -8.83
C ASP A 410 9.65 30.34 -9.41
N TYR A 411 9.57 29.40 -10.35
CA TYR A 411 8.34 29.03 -11.03
C TYR A 411 7.72 27.77 -10.46
N TYR A 412 6.40 27.79 -10.36
CA TYR A 412 5.58 26.68 -9.88
C TYR A 412 4.51 26.38 -10.93
N CYS A 413 4.33 25.11 -11.27
CA CYS A 413 3.34 24.67 -12.24
C CYS A 413 2.53 23.50 -11.67
N ILE A 414 1.20 23.67 -11.58
CA ILE A 414 0.25 22.60 -11.24
C ILE A 414 -0.27 22.03 -12.56
N TRP A 415 -0.05 20.73 -12.76
CA TRP A 415 -0.34 20.05 -14.02
C TRP A 415 -0.79 18.61 -13.81
N ALA A 416 -1.37 17.99 -14.83
CA ALA A 416 -1.73 16.59 -14.85
C ALA A 416 -1.41 15.98 -16.22
N PRO A 417 -0.97 14.70 -16.27
CA PRO A 417 -0.78 14.00 -17.53
C PRO A 417 -2.13 13.82 -18.24
N ALA A 418 -2.20 14.16 -19.53
CA ALA A 418 -3.37 13.88 -20.36
C ALA A 418 -3.28 12.49 -21.03
N GLU A 419 -2.08 11.90 -21.05
CA GLU A 419 -1.78 10.56 -21.54
C GLU A 419 -0.74 9.84 -20.67
N ASP A 420 -0.59 8.53 -20.87
CA ASP A 420 0.37 7.74 -20.13
C ASP A 420 1.81 8.10 -20.49
N GLY A 421 2.68 8.23 -19.49
CA GLY A 421 4.07 8.65 -19.65
C GLY A 421 4.29 10.16 -19.85
N ALA A 422 3.23 10.98 -19.90
CA ALA A 422 3.37 12.43 -19.99
C ALA A 422 3.98 13.02 -18.71
N SER A 423 4.85 14.02 -18.84
CA SER A 423 5.54 14.66 -17.72
C SER A 423 5.90 16.13 -17.95
N ILE A 424 5.97 16.88 -16.84
CA ILE A 424 6.64 18.18 -16.77
C ILE A 424 7.77 18.09 -15.75
N ILE A 425 9.00 18.28 -16.22
CA ILE A 425 10.20 18.31 -15.38
C ILE A 425 10.84 19.70 -15.39
N ALA A 426 11.45 20.10 -14.28
CA ALA A 426 12.23 21.33 -14.24
C ALA A 426 13.40 21.24 -15.22
N ALA A 427 13.53 22.24 -16.10
CA ALA A 427 14.65 22.31 -17.00
C ALA A 427 15.96 22.49 -16.22
N ALA A 428 17.06 21.95 -16.75
CA ALA A 428 18.37 22.17 -16.16
C ALA A 428 18.71 23.66 -16.25
N ALA A 429 19.22 24.25 -15.16
CA ALA A 429 19.70 25.62 -15.19
C ALA A 429 20.82 25.75 -16.22
N VAL A 430 20.55 26.48 -17.31
CA VAL A 430 21.57 26.80 -18.30
C VAL A 430 22.45 27.90 -17.71
N THR A 431 23.75 27.61 -17.56
CA THR A 431 24.76 28.53 -17.02
C THR A 431 25.09 29.65 -17.97
#